data_AF-A0A2K6U0R1-F1
#
_entry.id   AF-A0A2K6U0R1-F1
#
_cell.length_a   1.000
_cell.length_b   1.000
_cell.length_c   1.000
_cell.angle_alpha   90.00
_cell.angle_beta   90.00
_cell.angle_gamma   90.00
#
_symmetry.space_group_name_H-M   'P 1'
#
loop_
_entity.id
_entity.type
_entity.pdbx_description
1 polymer ?
#
loop_
_entity_poly.entity_id
_entity_poly.type
_entity_poly.pdbx_seq_one_letter_code
_entity_poly.pdbx_strand_id
1 'polypeptide(L)'
;LPRRGAPLALEEVLVPRKMSISPLESWLTARCLLPGLEAAPRPHECPPCHAGEGAERGDEGVGEAPPMHCKNVLKIRRRKMNHHKYRKLVKRTRFLRRRIREGRLKRKQLKFERDLRRIWLKAGLKEAPEGWQTPKIYQRGR
;
A
#
# COMPACT_ATOMS: atom_id res chain seq x y z
N LEU A 1 25.43 46.31 -33.78
CA LEU A 1 24.45 45.23 -33.49
C LEU A 1 24.79 44.60 -32.15
N PRO A 2 24.04 44.87 -31.06
CA PRO A 2 24.41 44.36 -29.75
C PRO A 2 23.72 43.03 -29.41
N ARG A 3 24.56 42.12 -28.91
CA ARG A 3 24.40 41.33 -27.67
C ARG A 3 23.29 40.27 -27.60
N ARG A 4 23.77 39.04 -27.76
CA ARG A 4 23.20 37.73 -27.38
C ARG A 4 22.65 37.75 -25.94
N GLY A 5 21.39 38.11 -25.78
CA GLY A 5 20.63 38.01 -24.52
C GLY A 5 19.92 36.66 -24.43
N ALA A 6 20.60 35.65 -23.90
CA ALA A 6 20.03 34.30 -23.72
C ALA A 6 20.49 33.49 -22.49
N PRO A 7 21.39 33.96 -21.59
CA PRO A 7 21.63 33.21 -20.35
C PRO A 7 20.61 33.50 -19.22
N LEU A 8 20.05 34.71 -19.16
CA LEU A 8 19.30 35.19 -17.98
C LEU A 8 17.89 34.58 -17.85
N ALA A 9 17.23 34.26 -18.96
CA ALA A 9 15.86 33.71 -18.94
C ALA A 9 15.77 32.29 -18.35
N LEU A 10 16.84 31.49 -18.45
CA LEU A 10 16.88 30.13 -17.92
C LEU A 10 17.06 30.11 -16.40
N GLU A 11 17.89 31.00 -15.86
CA GLU A 11 18.13 31.09 -14.42
C GLU A 11 16.89 31.64 -13.68
N GLU A 12 16.15 32.56 -14.27
CA GLU A 12 14.92 33.13 -13.68
C GLU A 12 13.73 32.15 -13.66
N VAL A 13 13.63 31.23 -14.64
CA VAL A 13 12.57 30.20 -14.69
C VAL A 13 12.84 29.04 -13.72
N LEU A 14 14.12 28.73 -13.48
CA LEU A 14 14.54 27.59 -12.65
C LEU A 14 14.62 27.92 -11.15
N VAL A 15 14.56 29.20 -10.76
CA VAL A 15 14.46 29.59 -9.35
C VAL A 15 12.99 29.88 -9.01
N PRO A 16 12.34 29.13 -8.11
CA PRO A 16 10.96 29.38 -7.69
C PRO A 16 10.81 30.69 -6.90
N ARG A 17 10.86 31.84 -7.58
CA ARG A 17 10.76 33.17 -6.96
C ARG A 17 9.34 33.73 -6.93
N LYS A 18 8.35 33.03 -7.49
CA LYS A 18 6.94 33.43 -7.41
C LYS A 18 6.06 32.21 -7.10
N MET A 19 5.61 32.13 -5.86
CA MET A 19 4.65 31.13 -5.33
C MET A 19 3.24 31.19 -5.97
N SER A 20 3.06 31.94 -7.06
CA SER A 20 1.74 32.24 -7.66
C SER A 20 1.52 31.61 -9.03
N ILE A 21 2.41 30.74 -9.50
CA ILE A 21 2.30 30.10 -10.81
C ILE A 21 1.85 28.65 -10.58
N SER A 22 0.75 28.25 -11.22
CA SER A 22 0.30 26.86 -11.15
C SER A 22 1.28 25.94 -11.89
N PRO A 23 1.40 24.66 -11.48
CA PRO A 23 2.30 23.72 -12.15
C PRO A 23 2.07 23.61 -13.67
N LEU A 24 0.82 23.80 -14.13
CA LEU A 24 0.46 23.77 -15.55
C LEU A 24 1.00 24.98 -16.31
N GLU A 25 0.85 26.19 -15.76
CA GLU A 25 1.34 27.43 -16.39
C GLU A 25 2.86 27.45 -16.47
N SER A 26 3.54 26.95 -15.43
CA SER A 26 4.99 26.78 -15.43
C SER A 26 5.43 25.82 -16.54
N TRP A 27 4.74 24.68 -16.69
CA TRP A 27 5.05 23.69 -17.73
C TRP A 27 4.82 24.20 -19.15
N LEU A 28 3.72 24.92 -19.38
CA LEU A 28 3.42 25.52 -20.68
C LEU A 28 4.43 26.61 -21.04
N THR A 29 4.81 27.45 -20.07
CA THR A 29 5.81 28.51 -20.27
C THR A 29 7.18 27.94 -20.66
N ALA A 30 7.60 26.83 -20.02
CA ALA A 30 8.84 26.14 -20.37
C ALA A 30 8.84 25.62 -21.82
N ARG A 31 7.72 25.07 -22.30
CA ARG A 31 7.59 24.61 -23.70
C ARG A 31 7.60 25.75 -24.71
N CYS A 32 6.98 26.88 -24.37
CA CYS A 32 6.96 28.05 -25.25
C CYS A 32 8.32 28.76 -25.34
N LEU A 33 9.09 28.79 -24.25
CA LEU A 33 10.41 29.43 -24.21
C LEU A 33 11.56 28.52 -24.70
N LEU A 34 11.40 27.20 -24.64
CA LEU A 34 12.28 26.23 -25.29
C LEU A 34 11.56 25.49 -26.44
N PRO A 35 11.24 26.17 -27.55
CA PRO A 35 10.69 25.52 -28.73
C PRO A 35 11.80 24.69 -29.40
N GLY A 36 11.94 23.44 -28.97
CA GLY A 36 13.03 22.56 -29.37
C GLY A 36 13.29 21.41 -28.39
N LEU A 37 12.72 21.46 -27.19
CA LEU A 37 12.68 20.31 -26.27
C LEU A 37 11.51 19.36 -26.60
N GLU A 38 11.04 19.36 -27.84
CA GLU A 38 10.22 18.29 -28.43
C GLU A 38 11.14 17.22 -29.05
N ALA A 39 12.24 16.90 -28.38
CA ALA A 39 12.73 15.54 -28.48
C ALA A 39 11.72 14.71 -27.68
N ALA A 40 10.80 14.05 -28.40
CA ALA A 40 10.07 12.91 -27.86
C ALA A 40 11.00 12.13 -26.94
N PRO A 41 10.57 11.67 -25.74
CA PRO A 41 11.46 10.94 -24.87
C PRO A 41 12.05 9.80 -25.70
N ARG A 42 13.33 9.94 -26.08
CA ARG A 42 14.09 8.81 -26.61
C ARG A 42 13.82 7.73 -25.58
N PRO A 43 13.30 6.56 -25.96
CA PRO A 43 13.29 5.43 -25.05
C PRO A 43 14.70 5.39 -24.50
N HIS A 44 14.84 5.69 -23.21
CA HIS A 44 16.12 5.64 -22.54
C HIS A 44 16.68 4.28 -22.94
N GLU A 45 17.84 4.22 -23.60
CA GLU A 45 18.45 2.97 -24.06
C GLU A 45 18.65 2.11 -22.82
N CYS A 46 17.60 1.36 -22.50
CA CYS A 46 17.68 0.23 -21.62
C CYS A 46 18.58 -0.74 -22.41
N PRO A 47 19.67 -1.24 -21.82
CA PRO A 47 20.51 -2.21 -22.49
C PRO A 47 19.62 -3.33 -23.03
N PRO A 48 19.80 -3.80 -24.28
CA PRO A 48 18.91 -4.77 -24.87
C PRO A 48 18.87 -6.02 -23.98
N CYS A 49 17.72 -6.27 -23.36
CA CYS A 49 17.45 -7.53 -22.70
C CYS A 49 17.34 -8.58 -23.81
N HIS A 50 18.43 -9.32 -24.07
CA HIS A 50 18.45 -10.44 -25.01
C HIS A 50 17.40 -11.48 -24.59
N ALA A 51 16.23 -11.41 -25.21
CA ALA A 51 15.34 -12.55 -25.33
C ALA A 51 15.90 -13.41 -26.47
N GLY A 52 16.32 -14.61 -26.11
CA GLY A 52 17.24 -15.41 -26.92
C GLY A 52 16.68 -15.91 -28.24
N GLU A 53 17.59 -16.12 -29.18
CA GLU A 53 17.56 -17.14 -30.21
C GLU A 53 18.97 -17.74 -30.29
N GLY A 54 19.03 -19.06 -30.38
CA GLY A 54 20.26 -19.83 -30.21
C GLY A 54 21.32 -19.54 -31.27
N ALA A 55 22.56 -19.38 -30.81
CA ALA A 55 23.76 -19.66 -31.58
C ALA A 55 24.91 -19.91 -30.60
N GLU A 56 25.49 -21.11 -30.65
CA GLU A 56 26.75 -21.40 -29.98
C GLU A 56 27.88 -20.54 -30.56
N ARG A 57 28.59 -19.78 -29.71
CA ARG A 57 30.05 -19.65 -29.77
C ARG A 57 30.60 -18.80 -28.62
N GLY A 58 31.69 -19.29 -28.03
CA GLY A 58 32.83 -18.44 -27.66
C GLY A 58 32.83 -17.88 -26.23
N ASP A 59 33.66 -18.50 -25.40
CA ASP A 59 34.38 -17.97 -24.25
C ASP A 59 34.65 -16.45 -24.26
N GLU A 60 34.25 -15.72 -23.22
CA GLU A 60 35.14 -15.03 -22.26
C GLU A 60 34.32 -14.19 -21.26
N GLY A 61 34.74 -14.19 -20.00
CA GLY A 61 33.98 -13.68 -18.85
C GLY A 61 33.57 -12.21 -18.93
N VAL A 62 32.26 -11.96 -18.93
CA VAL A 62 31.65 -10.70 -18.55
C VAL A 62 30.69 -10.99 -17.40
N GLY A 63 31.01 -10.47 -16.22
CA GLY A 63 30.26 -10.72 -15.00
C GLY A 63 28.77 -10.43 -15.18
N GLU A 64 27.99 -11.50 -15.31
CA GLU A 64 26.53 -11.45 -15.28
C GLU A 64 26.13 -10.86 -13.93
N ALA A 65 25.73 -9.58 -13.92
CA ALA A 65 25.05 -9.02 -12.78
C ALA A 65 23.82 -9.91 -12.53
N PRO A 66 23.70 -10.55 -11.35
CA PRO A 66 22.67 -11.56 -11.13
C PRO A 66 21.29 -10.94 -11.42
N PRO A 67 20.42 -11.61 -12.19
CA PRO A 67 19.17 -11.04 -12.65
C PRO A 67 18.35 -10.56 -11.44
N MET A 68 18.30 -9.23 -11.25
CA MET A 68 17.63 -8.64 -10.09
C MET A 68 16.16 -9.07 -10.10
N HIS A 69 15.81 -10.01 -9.21
CA HIS A 69 14.46 -10.54 -9.07
C HIS A 69 13.58 -9.55 -8.28
N CYS A 70 13.38 -8.35 -8.85
CA CYS A 70 12.59 -7.24 -8.30
C CYS A 70 11.13 -7.62 -8.01
N LYS A 71 10.64 -8.72 -8.59
CA LYS A 71 9.31 -9.29 -8.34
C LYS A 71 9.06 -9.52 -6.84
N ASN A 72 10.09 -9.88 -6.05
CA ASN A 72 9.94 -10.07 -4.61
C ASN A 72 9.94 -8.72 -3.85
N VAL A 73 10.86 -7.81 -4.19
CA VAL A 73 10.96 -6.48 -3.54
C VAL A 73 9.68 -5.65 -3.71
N LEU A 74 9.05 -5.66 -4.89
CA LEU A 74 7.78 -4.95 -5.11
C LEU A 74 6.62 -5.56 -4.30
N LYS A 75 6.57 -6.90 -4.18
CA LYS A 75 5.62 -7.59 -3.31
C LYS A 75 5.85 -7.23 -1.84
N ILE A 76 7.10 -7.15 -1.39
CA ILE A 76 7.49 -6.77 -0.03
C ILE A 76 7.11 -5.30 0.26
N ARG A 77 7.47 -4.35 -0.62
CA ARG A 77 7.12 -2.92 -0.45
C ARG A 77 5.61 -2.71 -0.38
N ARG A 78 4.83 -3.43 -1.19
CA ARG A 78 3.35 -3.42 -1.12
C ARG A 78 2.86 -3.95 0.22
N ARG A 79 3.35 -5.10 0.69
CA ARG A 79 2.98 -5.66 2.01
C ARG A 79 3.37 -4.72 3.16
N LYS A 80 4.55 -4.09 3.10
CA LYS A 80 5.02 -3.08 4.05
C LYS A 80 4.04 -1.92 4.13
N MET A 81 3.68 -1.34 2.97
CA MET A 81 2.75 -0.22 2.92
C MET A 81 1.34 -0.62 3.40
N ASN A 82 0.85 -1.80 3.01
CA ASN A 82 -0.45 -2.31 3.47
C ASN A 82 -0.47 -2.49 4.99
N HIS A 83 0.56 -3.10 5.58
CA HIS A 83 0.66 -3.26 7.02
C HIS A 83 0.74 -1.90 7.72
N HIS A 84 1.52 -0.96 7.20
CA HIS A 84 1.63 0.39 7.74
C HIS A 84 0.27 1.10 7.74
N LYS A 85 -0.44 1.11 6.61
CA LYS A 85 -1.78 1.70 6.49
C LYS A 85 -2.78 1.01 7.42
N TYR A 86 -2.75 -0.32 7.51
CA TYR A 86 -3.59 -1.08 8.44
C TYR A 86 -3.32 -0.71 9.90
N ARG A 87 -2.06 -0.61 10.32
CA ARG A 87 -1.70 -0.17 11.68
C ARG A 87 -2.18 1.24 11.96
N LYS A 88 -2.04 2.19 11.02
CA LYS A 88 -2.58 3.55 11.14
C LYS A 88 -4.11 3.53 11.27
N LEU A 89 -4.81 2.70 10.49
CA LEU A 89 -6.26 2.53 10.60
C LEU A 89 -6.67 1.95 11.97
N VAL A 90 -6.00 0.89 12.43
CA VAL A 90 -6.28 0.26 13.73
C VAL A 90 -6.04 1.24 14.88
N LYS A 91 -4.97 2.05 14.83
CA LYS A 91 -4.69 3.09 15.83
C LYS A 91 -5.81 4.13 15.88
N ARG A 92 -6.20 4.69 14.73
CA ARG A 92 -7.29 5.69 14.64
C ARG A 92 -8.64 5.15 15.11
N THR A 93 -8.92 3.87 14.86
CA THR A 93 -10.22 3.22 15.17
C THR A 93 -10.19 2.32 16.40
N ARG A 94 -9.18 2.46 17.28
CA ARG A 94 -8.94 1.54 18.42
C ARG A 94 -10.17 1.38 19.32
N PHE A 95 -10.76 2.48 19.75
CA PHE A 95 -11.88 2.48 20.70
C PHE A 95 -13.17 1.96 20.05
N LEU A 96 -13.44 2.33 18.80
CA LEU A 96 -14.55 1.78 18.04
C LEU A 96 -14.43 0.26 17.89
N ARG A 97 -13.25 -0.25 17.56
CA ARG A 97 -12.98 -1.70 17.46
C ARG A 97 -13.14 -2.41 18.79
N ARG A 98 -12.73 -1.77 19.90
CA ARG A 98 -12.95 -2.29 21.26
C ARG A 98 -14.44 -2.44 21.57
N ARG A 99 -15.23 -1.38 21.38
CA ARG A 99 -16.70 -1.40 21.56
C ARG A 99 -17.37 -2.49 20.71
N ILE A 100 -17.00 -2.60 19.44
CA ILE A 100 -17.53 -3.64 18.53
C ILE A 100 -17.13 -5.05 19.02
N ARG A 101 -15.88 -5.24 19.44
CA ARG A 101 -15.39 -6.52 19.98
C ARG A 101 -16.17 -6.93 21.21
N GLU A 102 -16.34 -6.03 22.17
CA GLU A 102 -17.11 -6.27 23.39
C GLU A 102 -18.57 -6.64 23.05
N GLY A 103 -19.22 -5.91 22.13
CA GLY A 103 -20.56 -6.25 21.66
C GLY A 103 -20.65 -7.63 21.00
N ARG A 104 -19.66 -8.00 20.18
CA ARG A 104 -19.58 -9.34 19.56
C ARG A 104 -19.40 -10.45 20.60
N LEU A 105 -18.55 -10.24 21.61
CA LEU A 105 -18.34 -11.20 22.69
C LEU A 105 -19.61 -11.39 23.54
N LYS A 106 -20.34 -10.31 23.83
CA LYS A 106 -21.65 -10.40 24.50
C LYS A 106 -22.65 -11.26 23.70
N ARG A 107 -22.78 -10.99 22.39
CA ARG A 107 -23.65 -11.80 21.50
C ARG A 107 -23.20 -13.27 21.43
N LYS A 108 -21.88 -13.51 21.43
CA LYS A 108 -21.31 -14.86 21.43
C LYS A 108 -21.65 -15.63 22.70
N GLN A 109 -21.57 -14.98 23.86
CA GLN A 109 -21.96 -15.56 25.15
C GLN A 109 -23.47 -15.88 25.18
N LEU A 110 -24.32 -14.95 24.72
CA LEU A 110 -25.76 -15.19 24.64
C LEU A 110 -26.11 -16.35 23.71
N LYS A 111 -25.41 -16.48 22.57
CA LYS A 111 -25.61 -17.62 21.67
C LYS A 111 -25.23 -18.93 22.35
N PHE A 112 -24.11 -18.97 23.05
CA PHE A 112 -23.68 -20.15 23.82
C PHE A 112 -24.70 -20.53 24.91
N GLU A 113 -25.17 -19.57 25.70
CA GLU A 113 -26.20 -19.81 26.72
C GLU A 113 -27.52 -20.26 26.12
N ARG A 114 -27.92 -19.73 24.96
CA ARG A 114 -29.13 -20.15 24.23
C ARG A 114 -29.02 -21.56 23.67
N ASP A 115 -27.85 -21.91 23.14
CA ASP A 115 -27.60 -23.23 22.57
C ASP A 115 -27.54 -24.29 23.66
N LEU A 116 -26.92 -23.96 24.80
CA LEU A 116 -27.14 -24.72 26.01
C LEU A 116 -28.64 -24.79 26.24
N ARG A 117 -29.38 -23.66 26.47
CA ARG A 117 -30.87 -23.52 26.68
C ARG A 117 -31.74 -24.44 25.83
N ARG A 118 -31.30 -24.73 24.63
CA ARG A 118 -31.97 -25.65 23.71
C ARG A 118 -31.84 -27.12 24.07
N ILE A 119 -30.68 -27.56 24.60
CA ILE A 119 -30.35 -28.97 24.86
C ILE A 119 -31.18 -29.56 26.01
N TRP A 120 -31.14 -29.00 27.22
CA TRP A 120 -32.02 -29.36 28.36
C TRP A 120 -33.52 -29.33 27.99
N LEU A 121 -34.02 -28.30 27.30
CA LEU A 121 -35.42 -28.26 26.84
C LEU A 121 -35.73 -29.38 25.85
N LYS A 122 -34.83 -29.68 24.90
CA LYS A 122 -34.98 -30.79 23.97
C LYS A 122 -34.92 -32.16 24.68
N ALA A 123 -34.18 -32.24 25.78
CA ALA A 123 -34.13 -33.43 26.64
C ALA A 123 -35.34 -33.55 27.59
N GLY A 124 -36.29 -32.60 27.56
CA GLY A 124 -37.50 -32.62 28.39
C GLY A 124 -37.32 -32.00 29.78
N LEU A 125 -36.15 -31.45 30.11
CA LEU A 125 -35.92 -30.73 31.36
C LEU A 125 -36.51 -29.32 31.25
N LYS A 126 -37.30 -28.90 32.26
CA LYS A 126 -37.86 -27.54 32.33
C LYS A 126 -36.81 -26.51 32.75
N GLU A 127 -35.87 -26.93 33.58
CA GLU A 127 -34.83 -26.08 34.16
C GLU A 127 -33.44 -26.65 33.93
N ALA A 128 -32.44 -25.91 34.41
CA ALA A 128 -31.08 -26.40 34.41
C ALA A 128 -30.91 -27.63 35.33
N PRO A 129 -30.02 -28.60 35.01
CA PRO A 129 -29.57 -29.58 35.97
C PRO A 129 -29.13 -28.91 37.26
N GLU A 130 -29.46 -29.56 38.37
CA GLU A 130 -29.14 -29.08 39.70
C GLU A 130 -27.62 -28.85 39.84
N GLY A 131 -27.24 -27.70 40.42
CA GLY A 131 -25.84 -27.30 40.57
C GLY A 131 -25.15 -26.78 39.31
N TRP A 132 -25.80 -26.75 38.14
CA TRP A 132 -25.17 -26.23 36.92
C TRP A 132 -25.27 -24.71 36.79
N GLN A 133 -24.14 -24.03 36.93
CA GLN A 133 -24.00 -22.61 36.59
C GLN A 133 -23.28 -22.44 35.25
N THR A 134 -23.92 -21.74 34.31
CA THR A 134 -23.31 -21.55 32.98
C THR A 134 -22.14 -20.56 33.05
N PRO A 135 -20.90 -20.98 32.75
CA PRO A 135 -19.74 -20.11 32.87
C PRO A 135 -19.69 -19.05 31.76
N LYS A 136 -19.18 -17.86 32.12
CA LYS A 136 -18.95 -16.75 31.20
C LYS A 136 -17.61 -16.86 30.46
N ILE A 137 -17.50 -17.86 29.60
CA ILE A 137 -16.24 -18.18 28.89
C ILE A 137 -15.79 -17.10 27.89
N TYR A 138 -16.72 -16.34 27.29
CA TYR A 138 -16.39 -15.30 26.30
C TYR A 138 -16.32 -13.88 26.85
N GLN A 139 -16.68 -13.68 28.12
CA GLN A 139 -16.67 -12.36 28.77
C GLN A 139 -15.51 -12.18 29.76
N ARG A 140 -14.60 -13.17 29.87
CA ARG A 140 -13.49 -13.08 30.82
C ARG A 140 -12.61 -11.88 30.49
N GLY A 141 -12.56 -10.93 31.43
CA GLY A 141 -11.73 -9.74 31.34
C GLY A 141 -10.25 -10.09 31.40
N ARG A 142 -9.46 -9.44 30.54
CA ARG A 142 -8.05 -9.15 30.80
C ARG A 142 -7.95 -7.68 31.15
#